data_AF-A0A644ZW79-F1
#
_entry.id   AF-A0A644ZW79-F1
#
_cell.length_a   1.000
_cell.length_b   1.000
_cell.length_c   1.000
_cell.angle_alpha   90.00
_cell.angle_beta   90.00
_cell.angle_gamma   90.00
#
_symmetry.space_group_name_H-M   'P 1'
#
loop_
_entity.id
_entity.type
_entity.pdbx_description
1 polymer ?
#
loop_
_entity_poly.entity_id
_entity_poly.type
_entity_poly.pdbx_seq_one_letter_code
_entity_poly.pdbx_strand_id
1 'polypeptide(L)'
;MIPAIKKLSHLPVVVDPSHATGKWWMVESLSKAAIAVGADGLIIEVHNDPKNALCDGAQSIKPEVFADLMDELKIIANAVGREI
;
A
#
# COMPACT_ATOMS: atom_id res chain seq x y z
N MET A 1 9.20 9.99 -3.39
CA MET A 1 10.23 9.71 -4.42
C MET A 1 9.67 9.08 -5.70
N ILE A 2 8.43 8.56 -5.72
CA ILE A 2 7.83 7.87 -6.88
C ILE A 2 8.00 8.63 -8.21
N PRO A 3 7.61 9.92 -8.36
CA PRO A 3 7.69 10.59 -9.66
C PRO A 3 9.13 10.80 -10.14
N ALA A 4 10.07 10.98 -9.21
CA ALA A 4 11.48 11.12 -9.54
C ALA A 4 12.05 9.81 -10.11
N ILE A 5 11.75 8.67 -9.49
CA ILE A 5 12.19 7.35 -9.99
C ILE A 5 11.58 7.07 -11.35
N LYS A 6 10.28 7.33 -11.55
CA LYS A 6 9.61 7.16 -12.85
C LYS A 6 10.17 8.06 -13.96
N LYS A 7 10.81 9.19 -13.62
CA LYS A 7 11.52 10.04 -14.58
C LYS A 7 12.91 9.50 -14.94
N LEU A 8 13.55 8.80 -14.00
CA LEU A 8 14.93 8.32 -14.12
C LEU A 8 15.04 6.87 -14.58
N SER A 9 13.97 6.09 -14.46
CA SER A 9 13.92 4.67 -14.78
C SER A 9 12.60 4.31 -15.45
N HIS A 10 12.65 3.33 -16.35
CA HIS A 10 11.48 2.73 -16.98
C HIS A 10 10.89 1.57 -16.17
N LEU A 11 11.55 1.16 -15.08
CA LEU A 11 11.11 0.03 -14.27
C LEU A 11 9.89 0.39 -13.41
N PRO A 12 9.02 -0.59 -13.10
CA PRO A 12 7.89 -0.38 -12.19
C PRO A 12 8.33 0.09 -10.81
N VAL A 13 7.58 1.02 -10.22
CA VAL A 13 7.80 1.50 -8.85
C VAL A 13 6.74 0.94 -7.91
N VAL A 14 7.15 0.04 -7.03
CA VAL A 14 6.29 -0.59 -6.01
C VAL A 14 6.58 0.05 -4.65
N VAL A 15 5.53 0.29 -3.85
CA VAL A 15 5.66 0.90 -2.52
C VAL A 15 5.23 -0.10 -1.44
N ASP A 16 6.03 -0.20 -0.39
CA ASP A 16 5.67 -0.91 0.84
C ASP A 16 5.25 0.08 1.93
N PRO A 17 3.94 0.32 2.14
CA PRO A 17 3.46 1.19 3.20
C PRO A 17 3.58 0.57 4.61
N SER A 18 3.77 -0.75 4.72
CA SER A 18 3.85 -1.48 6.00
C SER A 18 5.17 -1.14 6.68
N HIS A 19 6.29 -1.53 6.05
CA HIS A 19 7.63 -1.26 6.60
C HIS A 19 8.03 0.21 6.56
N ALA A 20 7.41 1.03 5.70
CA ALA A 20 7.70 2.47 5.64
C ALA A 20 7.46 3.18 6.99
N THR A 21 6.54 2.68 7.81
CA THR A 21 6.20 3.30 9.10
C THR A 21 6.23 2.35 10.28
N GLY A 22 6.13 1.04 10.05
CA GLY A 22 5.99 0.05 11.12
C GLY A 22 4.66 0.14 11.87
N LYS A 23 3.65 0.82 11.31
CA LYS A 23 2.39 1.14 12.00
C LYS A 23 1.18 0.84 11.11
N TRP A 24 0.39 -0.15 11.51
CA TRP A 24 -0.78 -0.62 10.76
C TRP A 24 -1.77 0.50 10.41
N TRP A 25 -2.01 1.46 11.31
CA TRP A 25 -2.97 2.56 11.09
C TRP A 25 -2.54 3.56 10.01
N MET A 26 -1.27 3.53 9.59
CA MET A 26 -0.76 4.37 8.50
C MET A 26 -0.85 3.68 7.14
N VAL A 27 -1.01 2.35 7.11
CA VAL A 27 -0.93 1.53 5.89
C VAL A 27 -1.96 1.96 4.85
N GLU A 28 -3.22 2.17 5.26
CA GLU A 28 -4.29 2.57 4.35
C GLU A 28 -4.01 3.94 3.72
N SER A 29 -3.69 4.94 4.55
CA SER A 29 -3.44 6.31 4.07
C SER A 29 -2.24 6.38 3.14
N LEU A 30 -1.17 5.65 3.45
CA LEU A 30 0.02 5.61 2.61
C LEU A 30 -0.19 4.82 1.31
N SER A 31 -0.97 3.74 1.35
CA SER A 31 -1.39 3.01 0.15
C SER A 31 -2.14 3.93 -0.83
N LYS A 32 -3.13 4.67 -0.32
CA LYS A 32 -3.92 5.63 -1.11
C LYS A 32 -3.02 6.71 -1.71
N ALA A 33 -2.11 7.27 -0.91
CA ALA A 33 -1.16 8.29 -1.37
C ALA A 33 -0.20 7.74 -2.43
N ALA A 34 0.29 6.51 -2.27
CA ALA A 34 1.19 5.87 -3.22
C ALA A 34 0.53 5.69 -4.60
N ILE A 35 -0.70 5.16 -4.64
CA ILE A 35 -1.45 5.02 -5.89
C ILE A 35 -1.76 6.39 -6.51
N ALA A 36 -2.22 7.36 -5.72
CA ALA A 36 -2.55 8.70 -6.21
C ALA A 36 -1.34 9.42 -6.84
N VAL A 37 -0.14 9.22 -6.29
CA VAL A 37 1.12 9.78 -6.80
C VAL A 37 1.68 8.99 -8.00
N GLY A 38 1.11 7.81 -8.27
CA GLY A 38 1.42 7.01 -9.45
C GLY A 38 2.40 5.86 -9.20
N ALA A 39 2.37 5.22 -8.02
CA ALA A 39 2.98 3.91 -7.83
C ALA A 39 2.34 2.88 -8.77
N ASP A 40 3.13 1.93 -9.23
CA ASP A 40 2.72 0.85 -10.14
C ASP A 40 2.25 -0.40 -9.38
N GLY A 41 2.50 -0.46 -8.08
CA GLY A 41 2.01 -1.52 -7.21
C GLY A 41 2.24 -1.22 -5.74
N LEU A 42 1.66 -2.05 -4.88
CA LEU A 42 1.82 -2.01 -3.43
C LEU A 42 2.25 -3.38 -2.91
N ILE A 43 3.05 -3.40 -1.85
CA ILE A 43 3.35 -4.59 -1.04
C ILE A 43 2.80 -4.33 0.36
N ILE A 44 1.75 -5.04 0.75
CA ILE A 44 1.05 -4.82 2.01
C ILE A 44 1.11 -6.10 2.84
N GLU A 45 1.51 -5.98 4.10
CA GLU A 45 1.48 -7.10 5.03
C GLU A 45 0.09 -7.28 5.65
N VAL A 46 -0.39 -8.52 5.60
CA VAL A 46 -1.70 -8.90 6.10
C VAL A 46 -1.55 -10.12 7.01
N HIS A 47 -2.14 -10.05 8.20
CA HIS A 47 -2.15 -11.16 9.14
C HIS A 47 -3.52 -11.28 9.81
N ASN A 48 -4.03 -12.51 9.94
CA ASN A 48 -5.33 -12.80 10.55
C ASN A 48 -5.37 -12.50 12.06
N ASP A 49 -4.22 -12.63 12.73
CA ASP A 49 -4.06 -12.30 14.16
C ASP A 49 -2.76 -11.53 14.44
N PRO A 50 -2.69 -10.22 14.13
CA PRO A 50 -1.45 -9.45 14.23
C PRO A 50 -0.84 -9.44 15.64
N LYS A 51 -1.66 -9.62 16.69
CA LYS A 51 -1.19 -9.64 18.08
C LYS A 51 -0.29 -10.84 18.37
N ASN A 52 -0.52 -11.97 17.69
CA ASN A 52 0.22 -13.22 17.87
C ASN A 52 1.14 -13.53 16.67
N ALA A 53 1.37 -12.58 15.77
CA ALA A 53 2.28 -12.75 14.65
C ALA A 53 3.73 -12.95 15.15
N LEU A 54 4.45 -13.89 14.55
CA LEU A 54 5.85 -14.18 14.90
C LEU A 54 6.80 -13.04 14.52
N CYS A 55 6.42 -12.25 13.51
CA CYS A 55 7.14 -11.07 13.03
C CYS A 55 6.12 -10.04 12.53
N ASP A 56 6.48 -8.76 12.61
CA ASP A 56 5.80 -7.64 11.92
C ASP A 56 4.29 -7.46 12.18
N GLY A 57 3.80 -7.97 13.32
CA GLY A 57 2.41 -7.81 13.76
C GLY A 57 1.98 -6.35 13.98
N ALA A 58 2.90 -5.44 14.29
CA ALA A 58 2.59 -4.02 14.52
C ALA A 58 2.22 -3.25 13.23
N GLN A 59 2.65 -3.75 12.08
CA GLN A 59 2.44 -3.12 10.77
C GLN A 59 1.48 -3.93 9.87
N SER A 60 1.24 -5.19 10.20
CA SER A 60 0.25 -6.02 9.52
C SER A 60 -1.18 -5.53 9.76
N ILE A 61 -1.95 -5.35 8.69
CA ILE A 61 -3.40 -5.12 8.77
C ILE A 61 -4.16 -6.44 8.76
N LYS A 62 -5.44 -6.40 9.15
CA LYS A 62 -6.32 -7.58 9.09
C LYS A 62 -6.87 -7.81 7.69
N PRO A 63 -7.29 -9.04 7.35
CA PRO A 63 -7.91 -9.34 6.06
C PRO A 63 -9.13 -8.48 5.74
N GLU A 64 -9.98 -8.17 6.72
CA GLU A 64 -11.15 -7.29 6.51
C GLU A 64 -10.73 -5.88 6.08
N VAL A 65 -9.75 -5.30 6.78
CA VAL A 65 -9.19 -3.96 6.48
C VAL A 65 -8.52 -3.95 5.11
N PHE A 66 -7.83 -5.03 4.75
CA PHE A 66 -7.24 -5.16 3.42
C PHE A 66 -8.31 -5.21 2.32
N ALA A 67 -9.42 -5.93 2.53
CA ALA A 67 -10.52 -5.97 1.57
C ALA A 67 -11.14 -4.58 1.36
N ASP A 68 -11.44 -3.86 2.43
CA ASP A 68 -11.97 -2.49 2.38
C ASP A 68 -10.99 -1.55 1.65
N LEU A 69 -9.70 -1.65 1.97
CA LEU A 69 -8.65 -0.87 1.31
C LEU A 69 -8.62 -1.14 -0.21
N MET A 70 -8.73 -2.40 -0.64
CA MET A 70 -8.71 -2.72 -2.07
C MET A 70 -9.88 -2.09 -2.84
N ASP A 71 -11.06 -1.98 -2.23
CA ASP A 71 -12.21 -1.33 -2.85
C ASP A 71 -12.02 0.20 -2.96
N GLU A 72 -11.43 0.82 -1.95
CA GLU A 72 -11.08 2.24 -2.01
C GLU A 72 -9.96 2.53 -3.03
N LEU A 73 -8.96 1.66 -3.11
CA LEU A 73 -7.85 1.81 -4.05
C LEU A 73 -8.32 1.73 -5.50
N LYS A 74 -9.29 0.87 -5.83
CA LYS A 74 -9.90 0.84 -7.17
C LYS A 74 -10.48 2.19 -7.57
N ILE A 75 -11.15 2.88 -6.64
CA ILE A 75 -11.75 4.20 -6.91
C ILE A 75 -10.63 5.22 -7.19
N ILE A 76 -9.59 5.25 -6.36
CA ILE A 76 -8.47 6.19 -6.49
C ILE A 76 -7.67 5.92 -7.77
N ALA A 77 -7.36 4.66 -8.07
CA ALA A 77 -6.64 4.27 -9.28
C ALA A 77 -7.38 4.76 -10.53
N ASN A 78 -8.68 4.49 -10.62
CA ASN A 78 -9.50 4.97 -11.73
C ASN A 78 -9.47 6.50 -11.84
N ALA A 79 -9.54 7.21 -10.73
CA ALA A 79 -9.48 8.69 -10.72
C ALA A 79 -8.15 9.26 -11.23
N VAL A 80 -7.05 8.49 -11.14
CA VAL A 80 -5.72 8.88 -11.67
C VAL A 80 -5.35 8.15 -12.97
N GLY A 81 -6.33 7.54 -13.65
CA GLY A 81 -6.14 6.88 -14.94
C GLY A 81 -5.34 5.57 -14.87
N ARG A 82 -5.53 4.80 -13.78
CA ARG A 82 -4.89 3.50 -13.53
C ARG A 82 -5.93 2.42 -13.22
N GLU A 83 -5.52 1.18 -13.36
CA GLU A 83 -6.31 -0.01 -13.03
C GLU A 83 -5.66 -0.81 -11.88
N ILE A 84 -6.51 -1.49 -11.08
CA ILE A 84 -6.14 -2.40 -9.98
C ILE A 84 -6.99 -3.66 -10.10
#